data_AF-A0A959HAH3-F1
#
_entry.id   AF-A0A959HAH3-F1
#
_cell.length_a   1.000
_cell.length_b   1.000
_cell.length_c   1.000
_cell.angle_alpha   90.00
_cell.angle_beta   90.00
_cell.angle_gamma   90.00
#
_symmetry.space_group_name_H-M   'P 1'
#
loop_
_entity.id
_entity.type
_entity.pdbx_description
1 polymer ?
#
loop_
_entity_poly.entity_id
_entity_poly.type
_entity_poly.pdbx_seq_one_letter_code
_entity_poly.pdbx_strand_id
1 'polypeptide(L)'
;MAQTPQTIKALIFFSFLSLGLISSCGKEGGPVTPKDELKLTFARLGSQTILNGNAVNGEGAIYLGFSAPVDRVSSDLFQVKAGGTVLDDTEAWNAQGDQVTITVDQTWIEGESYTLQANDRLTSPEAADLEELILAFSIIKQPLRATRIQVDTNLFILDAEALNTNISVSQPMEIAFSHPLAISPQDLKAYFSIEGRDKIEFNITALSDTAFQLQFTETLKDFTTHQMVIDPGLGAATGHDFDGLELTFFTGPSATPDFPLLSDDELLTTIQEQTFRYFWDFGHPNCGMARERNTSGNTVTSGGSGFGLMAMVVAVERGFITMGEALGRWEQVVGFLETADRFHGAWPHWINGQTGTVIPFSSADNGGDLVETAFLVQGLLTVRQYLLQEAPLETELIGRINTLWEEVEWDWYTKGQNEALYWHWSPDNEFQINLK
;
A
#
# COMPACT_ATOMS: atom_id res chain seq x y z
N MET A 1 41.13 20.66 11.02
CA MET A 1 41.58 21.80 10.18
C MET A 1 40.37 22.23 9.37
N ALA A 2 39.63 23.22 9.88
CA ALA A 2 39.78 24.65 9.56
C ALA A 2 38.79 25.01 8.43
N GLN A 3 37.98 26.07 8.48
CA GLN A 3 37.82 27.15 9.43
C GLN A 3 36.49 27.86 9.08
N THR A 4 35.69 28.15 10.09
CA THR A 4 34.62 29.17 10.06
C THR A 4 35.25 30.56 9.95
N PRO A 5 34.67 31.53 9.24
CA PRO A 5 34.96 32.93 9.49
C PRO A 5 33.85 33.57 10.33
N GLN A 6 34.23 33.97 11.55
CA GLN A 6 33.58 35.05 12.27
C GLN A 6 33.91 36.39 11.60
N THR A 7 32.92 37.27 11.49
CA THR A 7 33.19 38.72 11.43
C THR A 7 32.16 39.48 12.26
N ILE A 8 32.66 40.10 13.32
CA ILE A 8 32.05 41.12 14.17
C ILE A 8 32.22 42.49 13.48
N LYS A 9 31.21 43.36 13.57
CA LYS A 9 31.25 44.85 13.62
C LYS A 9 29.79 45.34 13.69
N ALA A 10 29.21 45.78 14.80
CA ALA A 10 29.50 46.94 15.66
C ALA A 10 29.35 48.31 14.96
N LEU A 11 28.31 49.03 15.42
CA LEU A 11 28.01 50.47 15.35
C LEU A 11 27.66 51.09 13.98
N ILE A 12 26.53 51.81 13.94
CA ILE A 12 26.48 53.28 13.79
C ILE A 12 25.11 53.77 14.30
N PHE A 13 25.16 54.50 15.40
CA PHE A 13 24.07 55.32 15.96
C PHE A 13 24.05 56.63 15.17
N PHE A 14 22.93 56.97 14.51
CA PHE A 14 22.75 58.30 13.93
C PHE A 14 22.13 59.23 14.98
N SER A 15 22.99 60.11 15.51
CA SER A 15 22.61 61.28 16.31
C SER A 15 22.25 62.40 15.34
N PHE A 16 21.03 62.92 15.41
CA PHE A 16 20.66 64.19 14.78
C PHE A 16 20.56 65.27 15.86
N LEU A 17 21.50 66.19 15.77
CA LEU A 17 21.58 67.45 16.49
C LEU A 17 20.70 68.47 15.73
N SER A 18 19.72 69.09 16.40
CA SER A 18 19.13 70.35 15.92
C SER A 18 19.04 71.35 17.06
N LEU A 19 19.46 72.57 16.72
CA LEU A 19 19.77 73.68 17.61
C LEU A 19 18.52 74.49 17.96
N GLY A 20 18.39 74.77 19.25
CA GLY A 20 17.84 75.97 19.93
C GLY A 20 16.84 76.91 19.24
N LEU A 21 15.74 77.16 19.96
CA LEU A 21 15.16 78.49 20.11
C LEU A 21 14.68 78.68 21.56
N ILE A 22 15.13 79.76 22.17
CA ILE A 22 14.88 80.19 23.55
C ILE A 22 13.55 80.93 23.59
N SER A 23 12.67 80.60 24.54
CA SER A 23 11.72 81.56 25.11
C SER A 23 11.46 81.25 26.59
N SER A 24 11.20 82.32 27.33
CA SER A 24 11.33 82.47 28.77
C SER A 24 9.96 82.55 29.46
N CYS A 25 9.98 82.28 30.78
CA CYS A 25 9.00 82.60 31.83
C CYS A 25 7.88 81.60 32.16
N GLY A 26 7.77 81.31 33.46
CA GLY A 26 6.55 80.87 34.13
C GLY A 26 6.69 79.57 34.93
N LYS A 27 6.87 79.68 36.25
CA LYS A 27 6.61 78.56 37.18
C LYS A 27 5.11 78.25 37.14
N GLU A 28 4.73 77.00 36.87
CA GLU A 28 3.61 76.27 37.49
C GLU A 28 3.39 74.91 36.79
N GLY A 29 3.20 73.83 37.58
CA GLY A 29 2.79 72.50 37.12
C GLY A 29 3.88 71.64 36.47
N GLY A 30 4.37 70.60 37.17
CA GLY A 30 5.16 69.55 36.52
C GLY A 30 4.33 68.86 35.43
N PRO A 31 4.91 68.52 34.26
CA PRO A 31 4.15 67.86 33.21
C PRO A 31 3.79 66.45 33.68
N VAL A 32 2.48 66.18 33.75
CA VAL A 32 1.96 64.80 33.79
C VAL A 32 2.38 64.18 32.46
N THR A 33 3.31 63.24 32.48
CA THR A 33 3.60 62.40 31.32
C THR A 33 2.27 61.75 30.89
N PRO A 34 1.84 61.85 29.62
CA PRO A 34 0.65 61.14 29.17
C PRO A 34 0.82 59.66 29.53
N LYS A 35 -0.11 59.10 30.31
CA LYS A 35 -0.16 57.65 30.51
C LYS A 35 -0.35 57.01 29.13
N ASP A 36 0.40 55.96 28.84
CA ASP A 36 0.12 55.14 27.67
C ASP A 36 -1.31 54.58 27.77
N GLU A 37 -2.00 54.47 26.65
CA GLU A 37 -3.35 53.92 26.58
C GLU A 37 -3.34 52.43 26.95
N LEU A 38 -4.36 51.98 27.69
CA LEU A 38 -4.57 50.57 28.01
C LEU A 38 -4.82 49.80 26.71
N LYS A 39 -3.99 48.79 26.44
CA LYS A 39 -4.07 48.01 25.20
C LYS A 39 -4.31 46.56 25.52
N LEU A 40 -5.18 45.93 24.73
CA LEU A 40 -5.26 44.48 24.64
C LEU A 40 -3.96 43.96 23.99
N THR A 41 -3.20 43.17 24.72
CA THR A 41 -1.92 42.60 24.26
C THR A 41 -2.12 41.25 23.57
N PHE A 42 -3.09 40.47 24.04
CA PHE A 42 -3.54 39.25 23.37
C PHE A 42 -4.99 38.94 23.70
N ALA A 43 -5.64 38.23 22.79
CA ALA A 43 -6.89 37.52 23.05
C ALA A 43 -6.82 36.15 22.38
N ARG A 44 -7.20 35.11 23.12
CA ARG A 44 -7.20 33.72 22.63
C ARG A 44 -8.37 32.91 23.19
N LEU A 45 -8.82 31.93 22.44
CA LEU A 45 -9.65 30.82 22.91
C LEU A 45 -8.75 29.59 23.02
N GLY A 46 -8.60 29.07 24.24
CA GLY A 46 -7.59 28.04 24.52
C GLY A 46 -6.19 28.52 24.14
N SER A 47 -5.61 27.94 23.09
CA SER A 47 -4.30 28.31 22.56
C SER A 47 -4.34 29.21 21.31
N GLN A 48 -5.51 29.41 20.70
CA GLN A 48 -5.65 30.06 19.39
C GLN A 48 -6.10 31.51 19.52
N THR A 49 -5.48 32.42 18.78
CA THR A 49 -5.83 33.84 18.85
C THR A 49 -7.19 34.15 18.22
N ILE A 50 -8.03 34.90 18.94
CA ILE A 50 -9.35 35.39 18.50
C ILE A 50 -9.30 36.85 18.07
N LEU A 51 -8.11 37.42 17.91
CA LEU A 51 -7.95 38.76 17.35
C LEU A 51 -8.33 38.77 15.87
N ASN A 52 -8.84 39.91 15.38
CA ASN A 52 -9.14 40.17 13.97
C ASN A 52 -10.19 39.24 13.32
N GLY A 53 -11.12 38.64 14.08
CA GLY A 53 -12.18 37.82 13.48
C GLY A 53 -11.76 36.38 13.13
N ASN A 54 -10.66 35.88 13.67
CA ASN A 54 -10.16 34.56 13.34
C ASN A 54 -11.12 33.44 13.74
N ALA A 55 -11.18 32.40 12.91
CA ALA A 55 -11.84 31.14 13.24
C ALA A 55 -10.91 30.26 14.10
N VAL A 56 -11.46 29.61 15.13
CA VAL A 56 -10.72 28.79 16.10
C VAL A 56 -11.45 27.46 16.38
N ASN A 57 -10.79 26.45 16.95
CA ASN A 57 -11.34 25.10 17.10
C ASN A 57 -12.39 24.94 18.21
N GLY A 58 -12.64 25.96 19.03
CA GLY A 58 -13.69 25.88 20.05
C GLY A 58 -13.31 25.04 21.27
N GLU A 59 -12.07 25.11 21.75
CA GLU A 59 -11.63 24.40 22.95
C GLU A 59 -11.20 25.33 24.08
N GLY A 60 -11.76 25.12 25.27
CA GLY A 60 -11.37 25.79 26.50
C GLY A 60 -11.98 27.18 26.71
N ALA A 61 -11.37 27.94 27.64
CA ALA A 61 -11.78 29.28 28.03
C ALA A 61 -11.16 30.38 27.14
N ILE A 62 -11.74 31.58 27.18
CA ILE A 62 -11.17 32.78 26.58
C ILE A 62 -10.12 33.36 27.54
N TYR A 63 -8.98 33.80 27.02
CA TYR A 63 -7.96 34.50 27.78
C TYR A 63 -7.68 35.86 27.13
N LEU A 64 -7.76 36.92 27.93
CA LEU A 64 -7.36 38.26 27.54
C LEU A 64 -6.16 38.70 28.38
N GLY A 65 -5.24 39.42 27.75
CA GLY A 65 -4.15 40.10 28.45
C GLY A 65 -4.10 41.58 28.08
N PHE A 66 -3.78 42.42 29.05
CA PHE A 66 -3.75 43.87 28.91
C PHE A 66 -2.33 44.41 29.19
N SER A 67 -2.03 45.60 28.68
CA SER A 67 -0.72 46.24 28.86
C SER A 67 -0.47 46.78 30.26
N ALA A 68 -1.52 46.85 31.09
CA ALA A 68 -1.52 47.28 32.48
C ALA A 68 -2.71 46.63 33.22
N PRO A 69 -2.72 46.63 34.57
CA PRO A 69 -3.86 46.12 35.34
C PRO A 69 -5.17 46.85 35.01
N VAL A 70 -6.29 46.11 35.00
CA VAL A 70 -7.64 46.63 34.76
C VAL A 70 -8.39 46.81 36.08
N ASP A 71 -9.09 47.94 36.25
CA ASP A 71 -9.91 48.20 37.44
C ASP A 71 -11.17 47.33 37.46
N ARG A 72 -11.37 46.62 38.57
CA ARG A 72 -12.44 45.62 38.76
C ARG A 72 -13.60 46.19 39.56
N VAL A 73 -14.25 47.19 39.00
CA VAL A 73 -15.42 47.85 39.62
C VAL A 73 -16.68 46.97 39.62
N SER A 74 -16.71 45.93 38.76
CA SER A 74 -17.73 44.88 38.67
C SER A 74 -17.06 43.51 38.64
N SER A 75 -17.79 42.46 39.03
CA SER A 75 -17.38 41.06 38.82
C SER A 75 -17.73 40.52 37.43
N ASP A 76 -18.44 41.33 36.63
CA ASP A 76 -18.96 41.03 35.29
C ASP A 76 -18.61 42.23 34.38
N LEU A 77 -17.38 42.21 33.85
CA LEU A 77 -16.82 43.26 33.00
C LEU A 77 -16.97 42.94 31.52
N PHE A 78 -17.15 41.66 31.17
CA PHE A 78 -17.27 41.18 29.80
C PHE A 78 -18.54 40.35 29.64
N GLN A 79 -19.07 40.36 28.41
CA GLN A 79 -20.15 39.47 28.01
C GLN A 79 -19.76 38.72 26.74
N VAL A 80 -20.02 37.42 26.71
CA VAL A 80 -19.94 36.62 25.49
C VAL A 80 -21.33 36.47 24.88
N LYS A 81 -21.45 36.68 23.56
CA LYS A 81 -22.71 36.52 22.82
C LYS A 81 -22.57 35.51 21.70
N ALA A 82 -23.59 34.66 21.54
CA ALA A 82 -23.80 33.80 20.36
C ALA A 82 -25.00 34.31 19.57
N GLY A 83 -24.80 34.77 18.34
CA GLY A 83 -25.90 35.30 17.50
C GLY A 83 -26.71 36.45 18.16
N GLY A 84 -26.11 37.20 19.09
CA GLY A 84 -26.76 38.28 19.85
C GLY A 84 -27.36 37.86 21.21
N THR A 85 -27.42 36.57 21.52
CA THR A 85 -27.84 36.03 22.83
C THR A 85 -26.65 36.04 23.77
N VAL A 86 -26.78 36.65 24.95
CA VAL A 86 -25.76 36.62 26.01
C VAL A 86 -25.66 35.21 26.58
N LEU A 87 -24.44 34.72 26.73
CA LEU A 87 -24.13 33.43 27.33
C LEU A 87 -23.76 33.63 28.79
N ASP A 88 -24.06 32.64 29.63
CA ASP A 88 -23.58 32.62 31.01
C ASP A 88 -22.07 32.33 31.00
N ASP A 89 -21.30 33.17 31.70
CA ASP A 89 -19.86 33.05 31.80
C ASP A 89 -19.33 33.44 33.20
N THR A 90 -18.08 33.05 33.46
CA THR A 90 -17.37 33.36 34.71
C THR A 90 -15.99 33.94 34.43
N GLU A 91 -15.66 35.02 35.13
CA GLU A 91 -14.38 35.72 35.01
C GLU A 91 -13.42 35.39 36.18
N ALA A 92 -12.20 34.98 35.85
CA ALA A 92 -11.13 34.77 36.80
C ALA A 92 -9.90 35.60 36.43
N TRP A 93 -9.51 36.51 37.32
CA TRP A 93 -8.36 37.40 37.13
C TRP A 93 -7.09 36.84 37.78
N ASN A 94 -5.94 37.08 37.16
CA ASN A 94 -4.65 36.80 37.79
C ASN A 94 -4.34 37.79 38.94
N ALA A 95 -3.28 37.51 39.70
CA ALA A 95 -2.92 38.32 40.88
C ALA A 95 -2.54 39.77 40.52
N GLN A 96 -1.97 39.97 39.32
CA GLN A 96 -1.54 41.28 38.81
C GLN A 96 -2.72 42.10 38.28
N GLY A 97 -3.85 41.47 37.95
CA GLY A 97 -5.04 42.14 37.40
C GLY A 97 -4.90 42.55 35.94
N ASP A 98 -3.86 42.09 35.23
CA ASP A 98 -3.60 42.38 33.82
C ASP A 98 -4.02 41.23 32.89
N GLN A 99 -4.50 40.11 33.43
CA GLN A 99 -5.04 38.98 32.65
C GLN A 99 -6.34 38.45 33.25
N VAL A 100 -7.27 38.10 32.38
CA VAL A 100 -8.56 37.48 32.71
C VAL A 100 -8.78 36.21 31.91
N THR A 101 -9.34 35.21 32.57
CA THR A 101 -9.87 33.98 31.97
C THR A 101 -11.39 34.04 32.06
N ILE A 102 -12.06 33.91 30.93
CA ILE A 102 -13.53 33.93 30.81
C ILE A 102 -13.97 32.53 30.40
N THR A 103 -14.71 31.85 31.26
CA THR A 103 -15.20 30.49 31.03
C THR A 103 -16.70 30.53 30.76
N VAL A 104 -17.11 30.08 29.59
CA VAL A 104 -18.51 30.02 29.17
C VAL A 104 -19.12 28.68 29.60
N ASP A 105 -20.33 28.71 30.16
CA ASP A 105 -21.03 27.55 30.72
C ASP A 105 -21.74 26.68 29.65
N GLN A 106 -21.11 26.52 28.49
CA GLN A 106 -21.55 25.61 27.42
C GLN A 106 -20.39 25.23 26.49
N THR A 107 -20.58 24.17 25.70
CA THR A 107 -19.65 23.80 24.63
C THR A 107 -19.78 24.76 23.45
N TRP A 108 -18.65 25.13 22.86
CA TRP A 108 -18.59 25.90 21.63
C TRP A 108 -19.20 25.11 20.46
N ILE A 109 -20.08 25.76 19.68
CA ILE A 109 -20.78 25.12 18.57
C ILE A 109 -20.03 25.39 17.26
N GLU A 110 -19.67 24.32 16.55
CA GLU A 110 -18.98 24.41 15.26
C GLU A 110 -19.76 25.23 14.23
N GLY A 111 -19.06 26.10 13.51
CA GLY A 111 -19.64 27.00 12.51
C GLY A 111 -20.38 28.20 13.08
N GLU A 112 -20.57 28.29 14.40
CA GLU A 112 -21.21 29.43 15.04
C GLU A 112 -20.23 30.59 15.23
N SER A 113 -20.76 31.82 15.21
CA SER A 113 -20.00 33.05 15.44
C SER A 113 -20.35 33.66 16.80
N TYR A 114 -19.32 34.13 17.49
CA TYR A 114 -19.40 34.67 18.83
C TYR A 114 -18.82 36.09 18.89
N THR A 115 -19.29 36.86 19.86
CA THR A 115 -18.77 38.21 20.15
C THR A 115 -18.46 38.32 21.63
N LEU A 116 -17.24 38.69 21.97
CA LEU A 116 -16.85 39.10 23.32
C LEU A 116 -16.82 40.63 23.35
N GLN A 117 -17.51 41.22 24.32
CA GLN A 117 -17.60 42.67 24.46
C GLN A 117 -17.40 43.08 25.91
N ALA A 118 -16.66 44.17 26.16
CA ALA A 118 -16.67 44.80 27.49
C ALA A 118 -18.01 45.50 27.74
N ASN A 119 -18.59 45.31 28.92
CA ASN A 119 -19.90 45.86 29.29
C ASN A 119 -19.88 47.39 29.39
N ASP A 120 -18.74 47.95 29.79
CA ASP A 120 -18.44 49.38 29.88
C ASP A 120 -16.99 49.64 29.44
N ARG A 121 -16.57 50.91 29.37
CA ARG A 121 -15.14 51.27 29.16
C ARG A 121 -14.25 50.65 30.24
N LEU A 122 -13.08 50.13 29.85
CA LEU A 122 -12.13 49.54 30.78
C LEU A 122 -11.17 50.61 31.31
N THR A 123 -11.08 50.74 32.62
CA THR A 123 -10.24 51.73 33.30
C THR A 123 -9.01 51.08 33.93
N SER A 124 -7.95 51.87 34.16
CA SER A 124 -6.70 51.37 34.74
C SER A 124 -6.07 52.36 35.71
N PRO A 125 -5.46 51.90 36.82
CA PRO A 125 -4.70 52.77 37.71
C PRO A 125 -3.39 53.27 37.07
N GLU A 126 -2.90 52.61 36.02
CA GLU A 126 -1.56 52.82 35.45
C GLU A 126 -1.59 53.30 33.99
N ALA A 127 -2.69 53.08 33.26
CA ALA A 127 -2.86 53.45 31.86
C ALA A 127 -4.07 54.41 31.66
N ALA A 128 -4.20 55.01 30.48
CA ALA A 128 -5.43 55.69 30.07
C ALA A 128 -6.51 54.67 29.65
N ASP A 129 -7.79 55.02 29.80
CA ASP A 129 -8.93 54.11 29.59
C ASP A 129 -8.97 53.53 28.17
N LEU A 130 -9.44 52.28 28.06
CA LEU A 130 -9.82 51.66 26.79
C LEU A 130 -11.33 51.85 26.58
N GLU A 131 -11.69 52.76 25.67
CA GLU A 131 -13.07 53.20 25.46
C GLU A 131 -14.00 52.08 24.95
N GLU A 132 -13.49 51.17 24.12
CA GLU A 132 -14.29 50.08 23.56
C GLU A 132 -13.44 48.82 23.33
N LEU A 133 -13.98 47.67 23.72
CA LEU A 133 -13.45 46.36 23.36
C LEU A 133 -14.57 45.48 22.83
N ILE A 134 -14.49 45.16 21.53
CA ILE A 134 -15.35 44.19 20.86
C ILE A 134 -14.45 43.25 20.05
N LEU A 135 -14.54 41.96 20.33
CA LEU A 135 -13.85 40.91 19.60
C LEU A 135 -14.89 39.96 19.00
N ALA A 136 -14.86 39.80 17.69
CA ALA A 136 -15.61 38.76 17.00
C ALA A 136 -14.69 37.57 16.72
N PHE A 137 -15.23 36.36 16.82
CA PHE A 137 -14.55 35.13 16.40
C PHE A 137 -15.60 34.08 16.01
N SER A 138 -15.18 33.03 15.32
CA SER A 138 -16.05 31.91 14.95
C SER A 138 -15.39 30.57 15.27
N ILE A 139 -16.23 29.55 15.39
CA ILE A 139 -15.74 28.19 15.62
C ILE A 139 -15.60 27.49 14.27
N ILE A 140 -14.43 26.93 14.01
CA ILE A 140 -14.14 26.18 12.79
C ILE A 140 -15.07 24.99 12.75
N LYS A 141 -15.74 24.83 11.62
CA LYS A 141 -16.53 23.65 11.31
C LYS A 141 -15.61 22.57 10.78
N GLN A 142 -15.47 21.46 11.49
CA GLN A 142 -14.56 20.40 11.10
C GLN A 142 -15.17 19.59 9.95
N PRO A 143 -14.37 19.16 8.96
CA PRO A 143 -14.85 18.32 7.89
C PRO A 143 -15.28 16.96 8.45
N LEU A 144 -16.30 16.37 7.84
CA LEU A 144 -16.66 14.98 8.07
C LEU A 144 -15.53 14.09 7.57
N ARG A 145 -15.20 13.06 8.34
CA ARG A 145 -14.22 12.04 7.94
C ARG A 145 -14.75 10.67 8.30
N ALA A 146 -14.53 9.68 7.44
CA ALA A 146 -14.57 8.30 7.89
C ALA A 146 -13.35 8.08 8.80
N THR A 147 -13.58 7.66 10.03
CA THR A 147 -12.53 7.45 11.04
C THR A 147 -12.15 5.98 11.16
N ARG A 148 -13.05 5.08 10.77
CA ARG A 148 -12.85 3.64 10.83
C ARG A 148 -13.70 2.94 9.79
N ILE A 149 -13.10 2.01 9.05
CA ILE A 149 -13.83 0.97 8.32
C ILE A 149 -13.21 -0.37 8.74
N GLN A 150 -14.06 -1.33 9.11
CA GLN A 150 -13.60 -2.64 9.53
C GLN A 150 -14.53 -3.75 9.04
N VAL A 151 -13.96 -4.93 8.80
CA VAL A 151 -14.69 -6.17 8.56
C VAL A 151 -14.08 -7.24 9.46
N ASP A 152 -14.86 -7.75 10.42
CA ASP A 152 -14.37 -8.63 11.50
C ASP A 152 -13.16 -7.99 12.24
N THR A 153 -11.98 -8.60 12.15
CA THR A 153 -10.75 -8.12 12.79
C THR A 153 -9.87 -7.28 11.84
N ASN A 154 -10.24 -7.20 10.56
CA ASN A 154 -9.49 -6.44 9.56
C ASN A 154 -9.90 -4.97 9.60
N LEU A 155 -8.97 -4.12 10.00
CA LEU A 155 -9.08 -2.67 9.96
C LEU A 155 -8.60 -2.15 8.60
N PHE A 156 -9.42 -1.35 7.93
CA PHE A 156 -9.05 -0.77 6.65
C PHE A 156 -8.04 0.36 6.84
N ILE A 157 -7.06 0.42 5.94
CA ILE A 157 -6.25 1.60 5.69
C ILE A 157 -7.11 2.55 4.85
N LEU A 158 -7.42 3.73 5.42
CA LEU A 158 -8.28 4.75 4.80
C LEU A 158 -7.46 5.68 3.90
N ASP A 159 -6.68 5.09 3.01
CA ASP A 159 -5.87 5.76 2.00
C ASP A 159 -6.30 5.21 0.63
N ALA A 160 -6.58 6.09 -0.33
CA ALA A 160 -7.07 5.70 -1.65
C ALA A 160 -6.06 4.87 -2.45
N GLU A 161 -4.75 5.02 -2.16
CA GLU A 161 -3.69 4.24 -2.81
C GLU A 161 -3.45 2.87 -2.14
N ALA A 162 -4.02 2.65 -0.95
CA ALA A 162 -3.83 1.41 -0.21
C ALA A 162 -4.79 0.31 -0.69
N LEU A 163 -4.25 -0.90 -0.87
CA LEU A 163 -5.05 -2.09 -1.11
C LEU A 163 -5.30 -2.82 0.22
N ASN A 164 -6.56 -2.87 0.62
CA ASN A 164 -7.00 -3.64 1.79
C ASN A 164 -7.22 -5.11 1.39
N THR A 165 -6.40 -6.04 1.88
CA THR A 165 -6.45 -7.45 1.44
C THR A 165 -7.03 -8.38 2.51
N ASN A 166 -7.40 -9.58 2.09
CA ASN A 166 -7.92 -10.64 2.95
C ASN A 166 -9.20 -10.25 3.70
N ILE A 167 -10.04 -9.43 3.06
CA ILE A 167 -11.32 -9.00 3.63
C ILE A 167 -12.32 -10.16 3.59
N SER A 168 -13.00 -10.40 4.71
CA SER A 168 -13.96 -11.49 4.82
C SER A 168 -15.10 -11.35 3.81
N VAL A 169 -15.49 -12.46 3.20
CA VAL A 169 -16.57 -12.52 2.21
C VAL A 169 -17.97 -12.56 2.82
N SER A 170 -18.10 -12.86 4.11
CA SER A 170 -19.39 -13.16 4.74
C SER A 170 -19.71 -12.29 5.96
N GLN A 171 -18.75 -11.53 6.46
CA GLN A 171 -18.93 -10.67 7.63
C GLN A 171 -19.42 -9.28 7.21
N PRO A 172 -20.27 -8.62 8.03
CA PRO A 172 -20.67 -7.25 7.76
C PRO A 172 -19.49 -6.30 7.86
N MET A 173 -19.61 -5.18 7.16
CA MET A 173 -18.67 -4.06 7.24
C MET A 173 -19.19 -3.01 8.21
N GLU A 174 -18.35 -2.52 9.11
CA GLU A 174 -18.69 -1.41 10.01
C GLU A 174 -17.90 -0.17 9.66
N ILE A 175 -18.58 0.98 9.72
CA ILE A 175 -18.03 2.28 9.34
C ILE A 175 -18.33 3.26 10.46
N ALA A 176 -17.34 4.04 10.86
CA ALA A 176 -17.49 5.14 11.80
C ALA A 176 -17.06 6.47 11.18
N PHE A 177 -17.72 7.54 11.62
CA PHE A 177 -17.49 8.90 11.17
C PHE A 177 -17.02 9.80 12.32
N SER A 178 -16.40 10.93 11.99
CA SER A 178 -15.91 11.92 12.96
C SER A 178 -17.02 12.71 13.66
N HIS A 179 -18.23 12.73 13.07
CA HIS A 179 -19.39 13.46 13.59
C HIS A 179 -20.65 12.61 13.51
N PRO A 180 -21.65 12.87 14.39
CA PRO A 180 -22.98 12.30 14.26
C PRO A 180 -23.60 12.63 12.88
N LEU A 181 -24.19 11.64 12.22
CA LEU A 181 -24.87 11.87 10.94
C LEU A 181 -26.37 12.05 11.17
N ALA A 182 -26.87 13.27 10.94
CA ALA A 182 -28.29 13.60 11.04
C ALA A 182 -29.11 13.11 9.83
N ILE A 183 -28.97 11.82 9.47
CA ILE A 183 -29.60 11.18 8.30
C ILE A 183 -30.07 9.77 8.66
N SER A 184 -31.19 9.32 8.09
CA SER A 184 -31.68 7.96 8.33
C SER A 184 -30.73 6.92 7.68
N PRO A 185 -30.57 5.71 8.23
CA PRO A 185 -29.76 4.66 7.60
C PRO A 185 -30.22 4.30 6.18
N GLN A 186 -31.53 4.40 5.91
CA GLN A 186 -32.09 4.13 4.59
C GLN A 186 -31.68 5.18 3.56
N ASP A 187 -31.71 6.46 3.93
CA ASP A 187 -31.27 7.55 3.05
C ASP A 187 -29.75 7.60 2.93
N LEU A 188 -29.03 7.21 4.00
CA LEU A 188 -27.57 7.09 4.01
C LEU A 188 -27.07 6.12 2.94
N LYS A 189 -27.82 5.02 2.69
CA LYS A 189 -27.45 4.03 1.66
C LYS A 189 -27.25 4.66 0.28
N ALA A 190 -27.93 5.76 -0.05
CA ALA A 190 -27.79 6.41 -1.35
C ALA A 190 -26.40 7.00 -1.63
N TYR A 191 -25.60 7.23 -0.58
CA TYR A 191 -24.25 7.78 -0.67
C TYR A 191 -23.15 6.72 -0.69
N PHE A 192 -23.51 5.43 -0.68
CA PHE A 192 -22.55 4.33 -0.71
C PHE A 192 -22.73 3.51 -1.98
N SER A 193 -21.61 3.18 -2.62
CA SER A 193 -21.56 2.13 -3.63
C SER A 193 -20.41 1.17 -3.34
N ILE A 194 -20.64 -0.12 -3.59
CA ILE A 194 -19.61 -1.15 -3.56
C ILE A 194 -19.75 -1.95 -4.85
N GLU A 195 -18.68 -2.01 -5.62
CA GLU A 195 -18.67 -2.63 -6.95
C GLU A 195 -17.45 -3.54 -7.09
N GLY A 196 -17.65 -4.72 -7.68
CA GLY A 196 -16.56 -5.60 -8.10
C GLY A 196 -16.69 -5.90 -9.59
N ARG A 197 -16.75 -7.19 -9.95
CA ARG A 197 -17.26 -7.57 -11.28
C ARG A 197 -18.72 -7.16 -11.47
N ASP A 198 -19.49 -7.29 -10.41
CA ASP A 198 -20.92 -6.99 -10.33
C ASP A 198 -21.14 -5.97 -9.19
N LYS A 199 -22.24 -5.23 -9.24
CA LYS A 199 -22.63 -4.33 -8.14
C LYS A 199 -22.99 -5.16 -6.90
N ILE A 200 -22.48 -4.76 -5.74
CA ILE A 200 -22.76 -5.42 -4.46
C ILE A 200 -23.91 -4.70 -3.76
N GLU A 201 -24.96 -5.45 -3.42
CA GLU A 201 -26.07 -4.95 -2.63
C GLU A 201 -25.86 -5.22 -1.14
N PHE A 202 -26.28 -4.26 -0.31
CA PHE A 202 -26.18 -4.32 1.14
C PHE A 202 -27.33 -3.54 1.79
N ASN A 203 -27.57 -3.82 3.07
CA ASN A 203 -28.44 -3.04 3.93
C ASN A 203 -27.59 -2.25 4.93
N ILE A 204 -28.00 -1.01 5.24
CA ILE A 204 -27.35 -0.20 6.26
C ILE A 204 -28.22 -0.15 7.53
N THR A 205 -27.59 -0.35 8.69
CA THR A 205 -28.19 -0.14 10.00
C THR A 205 -27.30 0.79 10.85
N ALA A 206 -27.92 1.61 11.70
CA ALA A 206 -27.18 2.42 12.68
C ALA A 206 -26.79 1.56 13.89
N LEU A 207 -25.52 1.65 14.29
CA LEU A 207 -25.01 1.14 15.56
C LEU A 207 -24.99 2.25 16.63
N SER A 208 -24.70 3.48 16.20
CA SER A 208 -24.83 4.73 16.96
C SER A 208 -25.17 5.87 15.98
N ASP A 209 -25.13 7.12 16.44
CA ASP A 209 -25.22 8.31 15.60
C ASP A 209 -23.95 8.54 14.74
N THR A 210 -22.81 7.95 15.14
CA THR A 210 -21.51 8.05 14.45
C THR A 210 -21.07 6.77 13.75
N ALA A 211 -21.73 5.63 14.00
CA ALA A 211 -21.31 4.32 13.49
C ALA A 211 -22.45 3.54 12.85
N PHE A 212 -22.16 2.88 11.72
CA PHE A 212 -23.11 2.19 10.87
C PHE A 212 -22.56 0.83 10.45
N GLN A 213 -23.45 -0.12 10.20
CA GLN A 213 -23.12 -1.46 9.71
C GLN A 213 -23.74 -1.66 8.33
N LEU A 214 -22.93 -2.13 7.39
CA LEU A 214 -23.28 -2.55 6.05
C LEU A 214 -23.31 -4.08 6.02
N GLN A 215 -24.51 -4.64 5.96
CA GLN A 215 -24.73 -6.08 5.82
C GLN A 215 -24.95 -6.42 4.34
N PHE A 216 -24.00 -7.12 3.72
CA PHE A 216 -24.14 -7.62 2.34
C PHE A 216 -25.35 -8.54 2.22
N THR A 217 -26.09 -8.44 1.11
CA THR A 217 -27.27 -9.28 0.85
C THR A 217 -26.91 -10.68 0.38
N GLU A 218 -25.70 -10.84 -0.16
CA GLU A 218 -25.13 -12.10 -0.61
C GLU A 218 -23.68 -12.20 -0.11
N THR A 219 -23.17 -13.43 0.03
CA THR A 219 -21.75 -13.65 0.30
C THR A 219 -20.92 -13.14 -0.89
N LEU A 220 -19.89 -12.36 -0.61
CA LEU A 220 -18.98 -11.88 -1.64
C LEU A 220 -18.21 -13.04 -2.27
N LYS A 221 -17.77 -12.87 -3.52
CA LYS A 221 -16.86 -13.84 -4.15
C LYS A 221 -15.50 -13.76 -3.48
N ASP A 222 -14.86 -14.90 -3.30
CA ASP A 222 -13.48 -15.00 -2.81
C ASP A 222 -12.49 -14.44 -3.84
N PHE A 223 -11.31 -14.04 -3.36
CA PHE A 223 -10.19 -13.58 -4.19
C PHE A 223 -10.59 -12.58 -5.29
N THR A 224 -11.49 -11.65 -4.96
CA THR A 224 -12.06 -10.69 -5.91
C THR A 224 -11.82 -9.26 -5.42
N THR A 225 -11.39 -8.40 -6.33
CA THR A 225 -11.22 -6.96 -6.06
C THR A 225 -12.57 -6.24 -6.11
N HIS A 226 -12.76 -5.33 -5.15
CA HIS A 226 -13.92 -4.48 -5.02
C HIS A 226 -13.48 -3.04 -4.76
N GLN A 227 -14.27 -2.09 -5.24
CA GLN A 227 -14.14 -0.66 -4.98
C GLN A 227 -15.35 -0.22 -4.17
N MET A 228 -15.09 0.48 -3.08
CA MET A 228 -16.09 1.11 -2.25
C MET A 228 -15.97 2.62 -2.39
N VAL A 229 -17.10 3.29 -2.60
CA VAL A 229 -17.19 4.75 -2.67
C VAL A 229 -18.19 5.24 -1.63
N ILE A 230 -17.80 6.27 -0.90
CA ILE A 230 -18.68 7.13 -0.12
C ILE A 230 -18.72 8.48 -0.82
N ASP A 231 -19.90 8.85 -1.32
CA ASP A 231 -20.10 10.03 -2.16
C ASP A 231 -19.88 11.34 -1.37
N PRO A 232 -19.16 12.34 -1.93
CA PRO A 232 -18.92 13.63 -1.28
C PRO A 232 -20.21 14.41 -0.97
N GLY A 233 -21.32 14.13 -1.69
CA GLY A 233 -22.64 14.69 -1.43
C GLY A 233 -23.20 14.35 -0.04
N LEU A 234 -22.65 13.34 0.64
CA LEU A 234 -22.94 13.05 2.04
C LEU A 234 -22.64 14.27 2.94
N GLY A 235 -21.60 15.04 2.60
CA GLY A 235 -21.26 16.25 3.32
C GLY A 235 -22.41 17.27 3.32
N ALA A 236 -22.94 17.59 2.14
CA ALA A 236 -24.07 18.50 2.02
C ALA A 236 -25.32 17.97 2.75
N ALA A 237 -25.57 16.66 2.70
CA ALA A 237 -26.71 16.03 3.36
C ALA A 237 -26.63 16.03 4.89
N THR A 238 -25.42 16.02 5.45
CA THR A 238 -25.16 16.00 6.89
C THR A 238 -24.75 17.37 7.43
N GLY A 239 -24.61 18.34 6.53
CA GLY A 239 -24.22 19.69 6.85
C GLY A 239 -22.74 19.81 7.24
N HIS A 240 -21.83 18.99 6.73
CA HIS A 240 -20.38 19.12 6.92
C HIS A 240 -19.65 19.11 5.57
N ASP A 241 -18.45 19.65 5.49
CA ASP A 241 -17.62 19.43 4.29
C ASP A 241 -17.14 17.97 4.28
N PHE A 242 -17.25 17.29 3.14
CA PHE A 242 -16.78 15.91 2.96
C PHE A 242 -16.22 15.72 1.56
N ASP A 243 -14.96 15.31 1.47
CA ASP A 243 -14.28 15.12 0.18
C ASP A 243 -14.70 13.81 -0.53
N GLY A 244 -15.49 12.97 0.13
CA GLY A 244 -15.75 11.61 -0.30
C GLY A 244 -14.69 10.64 0.22
N LEU A 245 -14.89 9.36 -0.05
CA LEU A 245 -13.92 8.32 0.22
C LEU A 245 -14.01 7.25 -0.85
N GLU A 246 -12.87 6.91 -1.45
CA GLU A 246 -12.78 5.81 -2.40
C GLU A 246 -11.70 4.84 -1.90
N LEU A 247 -12.07 3.57 -1.76
CA LEU A 247 -11.18 2.52 -1.26
C LEU A 247 -11.27 1.29 -2.13
N THR A 248 -10.11 0.65 -2.34
CA THR A 248 -10.04 -0.67 -2.96
C THR A 248 -9.80 -1.73 -1.90
N PHE A 249 -10.55 -2.84 -1.97
CA PHE A 249 -10.30 -4.01 -1.16
C PHE A 249 -10.37 -5.32 -1.95
N PHE A 250 -9.67 -6.33 -1.47
CA PHE A 250 -9.56 -7.65 -2.06
C PHE A 250 -10.02 -8.69 -1.05
N THR A 251 -11.03 -9.47 -1.43
CA THR A 251 -11.59 -10.50 -0.55
C THR A 251 -10.64 -11.66 -0.36
N GLY A 252 -10.63 -12.20 0.86
CA GLY A 252 -9.88 -13.41 1.21
C GLY A 252 -10.62 -14.70 0.82
N PRO A 253 -10.06 -15.87 1.16
CA PRO A 253 -10.76 -17.14 1.01
C PRO A 253 -12.03 -17.16 1.86
N SER A 254 -13.06 -17.81 1.34
CA SER A 254 -14.22 -18.20 2.15
C SER A 254 -13.77 -19.10 3.31
N ALA A 255 -14.37 -18.91 4.49
CA ALA A 255 -14.17 -19.81 5.63
C ALA A 255 -14.72 -21.22 5.35
N THR A 256 -15.64 -21.34 4.40
CA THR A 256 -16.16 -22.62 3.91
C THR A 256 -15.47 -22.96 2.59
N PRO A 257 -14.67 -24.04 2.53
CA PRO A 257 -14.04 -24.50 1.30
C PRO A 257 -15.08 -24.93 0.26
N ASP A 258 -14.82 -24.61 -1.02
CA ASP A 258 -15.64 -25.08 -2.14
C ASP A 258 -15.50 -26.59 -2.39
N PHE A 259 -14.35 -27.15 -1.99
CA PHE A 259 -14.02 -28.56 -2.13
C PHE A 259 -13.57 -29.14 -0.79
N PRO A 260 -13.71 -30.45 -0.57
CA PRO A 260 -13.12 -31.10 0.60
C PRO A 260 -11.63 -30.78 0.72
N LEU A 261 -11.20 -30.39 1.93
CA LEU A 261 -9.79 -30.15 2.20
C LEU A 261 -9.02 -31.47 2.10
N LEU A 262 -7.96 -31.45 1.30
CA LEU A 262 -7.00 -32.54 1.24
C LEU A 262 -6.03 -32.44 2.41
N SER A 263 -5.60 -33.57 2.95
CA SER A 263 -4.38 -33.60 3.78
C SER A 263 -3.15 -33.21 2.95
N ASP A 264 -2.07 -32.76 3.59
CA ASP A 264 -0.84 -32.37 2.89
C ASP A 264 -0.29 -33.51 2.00
N ASP A 265 -0.40 -34.76 2.45
CA ASP A 265 0.03 -35.94 1.70
C ASP A 265 -0.85 -36.19 0.46
N GLU A 266 -2.17 -36.04 0.59
CA GLU A 266 -3.11 -36.15 -0.54
C GLU A 266 -2.93 -35.00 -1.53
N LEU A 267 -2.70 -33.78 -1.03
CA LEU A 267 -2.42 -32.61 -1.86
C LEU A 267 -1.11 -32.80 -2.63
N LEU A 268 -0.03 -33.23 -1.96
CA LEU A 268 1.25 -33.48 -2.60
C LEU A 268 1.14 -34.59 -3.66
N THR A 269 0.44 -35.68 -3.35
CA THR A 269 0.18 -36.76 -4.30
C THR A 269 -0.59 -36.26 -5.52
N THR A 270 -1.63 -35.44 -5.30
CA THR A 270 -2.43 -34.84 -6.38
C THR A 270 -1.58 -33.93 -7.26
N ILE A 271 -0.76 -33.05 -6.66
CA ILE A 271 0.14 -32.17 -7.40
C ILE A 271 1.14 -32.99 -8.22
N GLN A 272 1.74 -34.04 -7.63
CA GLN A 272 2.69 -34.92 -8.33
C GLN A 272 2.03 -35.62 -9.52
N GLU A 273 0.86 -36.23 -9.34
CA GLU A 273 0.15 -36.96 -10.40
C GLU A 273 -0.28 -36.02 -11.52
N GLN A 274 -0.89 -34.87 -11.20
CA GLN A 274 -1.35 -33.91 -12.21
C GLN A 274 -0.18 -33.27 -12.97
N THR A 275 0.92 -32.96 -12.28
CA THR A 275 2.11 -32.41 -12.94
C THR A 275 2.77 -33.46 -13.85
N PHE A 276 2.82 -34.72 -13.41
CA PHE A 276 3.36 -35.82 -14.21
C PHE A 276 2.64 -35.99 -15.55
N ARG A 277 1.32 -35.75 -15.61
CA ARG A 277 0.54 -35.80 -16.86
C ARG A 277 1.04 -34.85 -17.94
N TYR A 278 1.76 -33.77 -17.59
CA TYR A 278 2.43 -32.92 -18.58
C TYR A 278 3.47 -33.70 -19.41
N PHE A 279 4.25 -34.55 -18.77
CA PHE A 279 5.26 -35.36 -19.44
C PHE A 279 4.68 -36.64 -20.04
N TRP A 280 3.59 -37.14 -19.46
CA TRP A 280 2.98 -38.39 -19.87
C TRP A 280 1.92 -38.24 -20.96
N ASP A 281 0.79 -37.61 -20.63
CA ASP A 281 -0.36 -37.42 -21.51
C ASP A 281 -0.09 -36.34 -22.56
N PHE A 282 0.62 -35.27 -22.16
CA PHE A 282 0.97 -34.17 -23.04
C PHE A 282 2.37 -34.31 -23.69
N GLY A 283 3.05 -35.43 -23.45
CA GLY A 283 4.28 -35.81 -24.18
C GLY A 283 4.04 -35.89 -25.70
N HIS A 284 5.05 -35.56 -26.50
CA HIS A 284 4.91 -35.55 -27.95
C HIS A 284 4.65 -36.97 -28.48
N PRO A 285 3.57 -37.22 -29.25
CA PRO A 285 3.12 -38.59 -29.54
C PRO A 285 4.11 -39.40 -30.39
N ASN A 286 4.90 -38.73 -31.25
CA ASN A 286 5.87 -39.39 -32.12
C ASN A 286 7.16 -39.81 -31.39
N CYS A 287 7.68 -38.96 -30.51
CA CYS A 287 9.01 -39.13 -29.91
C CYS A 287 9.01 -39.31 -28.38
N GLY A 288 7.85 -39.15 -27.72
CA GLY A 288 7.72 -39.28 -26.27
C GLY A 288 8.31 -38.13 -25.45
N MET A 289 9.04 -37.19 -26.07
CA MET A 289 9.71 -36.07 -25.41
C MET A 289 8.73 -35.00 -24.90
N ALA A 290 9.18 -34.20 -23.93
CA ALA A 290 8.41 -33.11 -23.36
C ALA A 290 8.25 -31.96 -24.36
N ARG A 291 7.01 -31.53 -24.56
CA ARG A 291 6.73 -30.30 -25.30
C ARG A 291 7.17 -29.10 -24.48
N GLU A 292 7.65 -28.06 -25.15
CA GLU A 292 8.13 -26.82 -24.50
C GLU A 292 7.00 -26.06 -23.77
N ARG A 293 5.80 -25.99 -24.38
CA ARG A 293 4.58 -25.41 -23.79
C ARG A 293 3.33 -25.96 -24.47
N ASN A 294 2.16 -25.65 -23.91
CA ASN A 294 0.86 -26.08 -24.44
C ASN A 294 0.54 -25.57 -25.86
N THR A 295 1.26 -24.57 -26.36
CA THR A 295 1.10 -23.96 -27.69
C THR A 295 2.23 -24.28 -28.68
N SER A 296 3.17 -25.16 -28.32
CA SER A 296 4.40 -25.42 -29.08
C SER A 296 4.25 -26.27 -30.35
N GLY A 297 3.06 -26.83 -30.60
CA GLY A 297 2.85 -27.78 -31.70
C GLY A 297 3.79 -28.99 -31.59
N ASN A 298 4.72 -29.11 -32.54
CA ASN A 298 5.71 -30.21 -32.59
C ASN A 298 7.04 -29.86 -31.91
N THR A 299 7.19 -28.70 -31.27
CA THR A 299 8.46 -28.33 -30.61
C THR A 299 8.59 -29.06 -29.27
N VAL A 300 9.68 -29.83 -29.13
CA VAL A 300 10.09 -30.47 -27.88
C VAL A 300 11.38 -29.82 -27.36
N THR A 301 11.55 -29.79 -26.04
CA THR A 301 12.75 -29.25 -25.37
C THR A 301 13.63 -30.40 -24.88
N SER A 302 14.94 -30.30 -25.09
CA SER A 302 15.89 -31.31 -24.62
C SER A 302 15.99 -31.31 -23.09
N GLY A 303 16.30 -30.18 -22.44
CA GLY A 303 16.45 -30.12 -20.99
C GLY A 303 15.15 -30.42 -20.24
N GLY A 304 14.02 -29.85 -20.69
CA GLY A 304 12.71 -30.17 -20.13
C GLY A 304 12.32 -31.64 -20.27
N SER A 305 12.80 -32.33 -21.32
CA SER A 305 12.62 -33.77 -21.46
C SER A 305 13.45 -34.56 -20.47
N GLY A 306 14.64 -34.09 -20.10
CA GLY A 306 15.43 -34.65 -19.00
C GLY A 306 14.65 -34.69 -17.69
N PHE A 307 13.93 -33.60 -17.37
CA PHE A 307 13.04 -33.56 -16.21
C PHE A 307 11.88 -34.56 -16.32
N GLY A 308 11.29 -34.69 -17.51
CA GLY A 308 10.23 -35.66 -17.79
C GLY A 308 10.68 -37.12 -17.61
N LEU A 309 11.90 -37.45 -18.03
CA LEU A 309 12.48 -38.79 -17.82
C LEU A 309 12.57 -39.13 -16.32
N MET A 310 13.02 -38.19 -15.49
CA MET A 310 13.08 -38.36 -14.04
C MET A 310 11.68 -38.42 -13.41
N ALA A 311 10.73 -37.62 -13.90
CA ALA A 311 9.35 -37.66 -13.43
C ALA A 311 8.69 -39.02 -13.67
N MET A 312 9.06 -39.73 -14.74
CA MET A 312 8.58 -41.10 -15.00
C MET A 312 9.09 -42.10 -13.95
N VAL A 313 10.32 -41.95 -13.44
CA VAL A 313 10.82 -42.78 -12.32
C VAL A 313 9.95 -42.57 -11.09
N VAL A 314 9.67 -41.31 -10.74
CA VAL A 314 8.77 -40.98 -9.62
C VAL A 314 7.37 -41.56 -9.84
N ALA A 315 6.85 -41.51 -11.07
CA ALA A 315 5.53 -42.04 -11.42
C ALA A 315 5.45 -43.56 -11.29
N VAL A 316 6.52 -44.30 -11.60
CA VAL A 316 6.59 -45.75 -11.35
C VAL A 316 6.58 -46.02 -9.84
N GLU A 317 7.41 -45.34 -9.06
CA GLU A 317 7.48 -45.51 -7.59
C GLU A 317 6.17 -45.13 -6.88
N ARG A 318 5.44 -44.15 -7.42
CA ARG A 318 4.11 -43.74 -6.93
C ARG A 318 2.96 -44.61 -7.46
N GLY A 319 3.22 -45.51 -8.40
CA GLY A 319 2.19 -46.34 -9.03
C GLY A 319 1.23 -45.59 -9.94
N PHE A 320 1.62 -44.41 -10.45
CA PHE A 320 0.83 -43.67 -11.44
C PHE A 320 0.90 -44.34 -12.82
N ILE A 321 2.02 -44.99 -13.12
CA ILE A 321 2.23 -45.84 -14.29
C ILE A 321 2.95 -47.12 -13.87
N THR A 322 2.87 -48.15 -14.71
CA THR A 322 3.65 -49.38 -14.55
C THR A 322 5.07 -49.23 -15.07
N MET A 323 5.99 -50.08 -14.59
CA MET A 323 7.36 -50.13 -15.11
C MET A 323 7.42 -50.45 -16.61
N GLY A 324 6.52 -51.31 -17.11
CA GLY A 324 6.45 -51.65 -18.53
C GLY A 324 6.03 -50.46 -19.41
N GLU A 325 5.10 -49.62 -18.92
CA GLU A 325 4.72 -48.38 -19.60
C GLU A 325 5.90 -47.40 -19.62
N ALA A 326 6.56 -47.19 -18.48
CA ALA A 326 7.73 -46.32 -18.38
C ALA A 326 8.85 -46.76 -19.35
N LEU A 327 9.18 -48.05 -19.36
CA LEU A 327 10.17 -48.62 -20.28
C LEU A 327 9.83 -48.34 -21.74
N GLY A 328 8.57 -48.55 -22.14
CA GLY A 328 8.12 -48.25 -23.50
C GLY A 328 8.28 -46.77 -23.88
N ARG A 329 8.05 -45.86 -22.93
CA ARG A 329 8.26 -44.41 -23.16
C ARG A 329 9.74 -44.03 -23.22
N TRP A 330 10.57 -44.57 -22.32
CA TRP A 330 12.01 -44.31 -22.33
C TRP A 330 12.67 -44.83 -23.62
N GLU A 331 12.27 -46.03 -24.06
CA GLU A 331 12.66 -46.61 -25.35
C GLU A 331 12.34 -45.68 -26.53
N GLN A 332 11.12 -45.13 -26.54
CA GLN A 332 10.68 -44.19 -27.57
C GLN A 332 11.54 -42.92 -27.59
N VAL A 333 11.81 -42.35 -26.41
CA VAL A 333 12.63 -41.13 -26.27
C VAL A 333 14.08 -41.39 -26.68
N VAL A 334 14.70 -42.46 -26.18
CA VAL A 334 16.09 -42.81 -26.53
C VAL A 334 16.21 -43.09 -28.02
N GLY A 335 15.27 -43.83 -28.61
CA GLY A 335 15.25 -44.09 -30.06
C GLY A 335 15.13 -42.82 -30.90
N PHE A 336 14.38 -41.82 -30.44
CA PHE A 336 14.33 -40.53 -31.09
C PHE A 336 15.67 -39.77 -30.97
N LEU A 337 16.24 -39.72 -29.77
CA LEU A 337 17.50 -39.00 -29.49
C LEU A 337 18.71 -39.54 -30.26
N GLU A 338 18.71 -40.84 -30.57
CA GLU A 338 19.71 -41.49 -31.43
C GLU A 338 19.70 -40.96 -32.87
N THR A 339 18.57 -40.41 -33.32
CA THR A 339 18.36 -39.94 -34.70
C THR A 339 18.19 -38.43 -34.83
N ALA A 340 17.97 -37.74 -33.71
CA ALA A 340 17.84 -36.28 -33.68
C ALA A 340 19.18 -35.58 -34.00
N ASP A 341 19.10 -34.36 -34.49
CA ASP A 341 20.27 -33.52 -34.74
C ASP A 341 21.11 -33.38 -33.47
N ARG A 342 22.42 -33.61 -33.61
CA ARG A 342 23.42 -33.43 -32.57
C ARG A 342 24.63 -32.67 -33.11
N PHE A 343 25.26 -31.91 -32.23
CA PHE A 343 26.32 -30.97 -32.54
C PHE A 343 27.47 -31.20 -31.58
N HIS A 344 28.50 -31.95 -32.02
CA HIS A 344 29.54 -32.48 -31.13
C HIS A 344 28.91 -33.27 -29.96
N GLY A 345 27.96 -34.14 -30.31
CA GLY A 345 27.19 -34.96 -29.38
C GLY A 345 26.12 -34.24 -28.56
N ALA A 346 26.18 -32.91 -28.42
CA ALA A 346 25.16 -32.14 -27.70
C ALA A 346 23.88 -31.97 -28.54
N TRP A 347 22.72 -31.98 -27.89
CA TRP A 347 21.43 -31.68 -28.53
C TRP A 347 21.17 -30.18 -28.55
N PRO A 348 20.37 -29.68 -29.51
CA PRO A 348 19.89 -28.31 -29.45
C PRO A 348 18.87 -28.13 -28.33
N HIS A 349 18.60 -26.87 -27.98
CA HIS A 349 17.56 -26.51 -27.03
C HIS A 349 16.19 -27.02 -27.49
N TRP A 350 15.79 -26.68 -28.72
CA TRP A 350 14.53 -27.11 -29.32
C TRP A 350 14.75 -28.05 -30.50
N ILE A 351 13.96 -29.12 -30.51
CA ILE A 351 13.94 -30.14 -31.55
C ILE A 351 12.50 -30.22 -32.09
N ASN A 352 12.35 -30.41 -33.39
CA ASN A 352 11.07 -30.79 -33.97
C ASN A 352 10.80 -32.27 -33.64
N GLY A 353 9.85 -32.53 -32.75
CA GLY A 353 9.49 -33.86 -32.26
C GLY A 353 8.94 -34.81 -33.33
N GLN A 354 8.62 -34.33 -34.54
CA GLN A 354 8.23 -35.16 -35.67
C GLN A 354 9.42 -35.64 -36.49
N THR A 355 10.46 -34.81 -36.62
CA THR A 355 11.54 -35.01 -37.60
C THR A 355 12.91 -35.23 -36.96
N GLY A 356 13.11 -34.85 -35.70
CA GLY A 356 14.42 -34.87 -35.05
C GLY A 356 15.30 -33.66 -35.40
N THR A 357 14.83 -32.74 -36.24
CA THR A 357 15.63 -31.61 -36.72
C THR A 357 15.63 -30.46 -35.72
N VAL A 358 16.75 -29.74 -35.62
CA VAL A 358 16.87 -28.53 -34.79
C VAL A 358 15.81 -27.49 -35.15
N ILE A 359 15.23 -26.85 -34.14
CA ILE A 359 14.47 -25.61 -34.27
C ILE A 359 15.33 -24.51 -33.64
N PRO A 360 15.81 -23.52 -34.41
CA PRO A 360 16.64 -22.46 -33.86
C PRO A 360 15.93 -21.68 -32.75
N PHE A 361 16.58 -21.55 -31.59
CA PHE A 361 16.07 -20.73 -30.48
C PHE A 361 16.26 -19.24 -30.75
N SER A 362 17.30 -18.90 -31.51
CA SER A 362 17.53 -17.58 -32.10
C SER A 362 18.25 -17.73 -33.46
N SER A 363 18.52 -16.64 -34.17
CA SER A 363 19.21 -16.72 -35.47
C SER A 363 20.65 -17.27 -35.37
N ALA A 364 21.32 -17.07 -34.24
CA ALA A 364 22.68 -17.59 -33.99
C ALA A 364 22.68 -18.91 -33.19
N ASP A 365 21.52 -19.28 -32.62
CA ASP A 365 21.36 -20.45 -31.76
C ASP A 365 20.57 -21.54 -32.49
N ASN A 366 21.26 -22.19 -33.41
CA ASN A 366 20.75 -23.27 -34.27
C ASN A 366 21.63 -24.54 -34.19
N GLY A 367 22.39 -24.67 -33.10
CA GLY A 367 23.32 -25.77 -32.87
C GLY A 367 23.12 -26.40 -31.50
N GLY A 368 24.19 -26.87 -30.87
CA GLY A 368 24.11 -27.52 -29.56
C GLY A 368 23.99 -26.52 -28.43
N ASP A 369 23.10 -26.84 -27.49
CA ASP A 369 22.94 -26.17 -26.19
C ASP A 369 23.45 -27.11 -25.11
N LEU A 370 24.59 -26.77 -24.50
CA LEU A 370 25.27 -27.63 -23.54
C LEU A 370 24.57 -27.67 -22.19
N VAL A 371 23.84 -26.62 -21.80
CA VAL A 371 23.10 -26.57 -20.54
C VAL A 371 21.87 -27.46 -20.64
N GLU A 372 21.10 -27.32 -21.73
CA GLU A 372 19.94 -28.19 -21.97
C GLU A 372 20.36 -29.65 -22.14
N THR A 373 21.49 -29.90 -22.83
CA THR A 373 22.11 -31.22 -22.91
C THR A 373 22.47 -31.77 -21.53
N ALA A 374 23.03 -30.96 -20.63
CA ALA A 374 23.35 -31.39 -19.27
C ALA A 374 22.10 -31.81 -18.48
N PHE A 375 21.00 -31.06 -18.60
CA PHE A 375 19.72 -31.45 -17.98
C PHE A 375 19.15 -32.74 -18.57
N LEU A 376 19.24 -32.92 -19.89
CA LEU A 376 18.82 -34.16 -20.56
C LEU A 376 19.65 -35.36 -20.11
N VAL A 377 20.98 -35.23 -20.11
CA VAL A 377 21.91 -36.29 -19.71
C VAL A 377 21.73 -36.66 -18.24
N GLN A 378 21.48 -35.68 -17.36
CA GLN A 378 21.11 -35.97 -15.97
C GLN A 378 19.85 -36.85 -15.87
N GLY A 379 18.83 -36.58 -16.68
CA GLY A 379 17.63 -37.41 -16.76
C GLY A 379 17.92 -38.82 -17.28
N LEU A 380 18.69 -38.93 -18.37
CA LEU A 380 19.10 -40.21 -18.95
C LEU A 380 19.90 -41.06 -17.95
N LEU A 381 20.87 -40.47 -17.26
CA LEU A 381 21.68 -41.18 -16.25
C LEU A 381 20.85 -41.59 -15.02
N THR A 382 19.83 -40.81 -14.66
CA THR A 382 18.88 -41.20 -13.61
C THR A 382 18.09 -42.44 -14.01
N VAL A 383 17.54 -42.47 -15.22
CA VAL A 383 16.84 -43.65 -15.76
C VAL A 383 17.79 -44.84 -15.83
N ARG A 384 18.98 -44.66 -16.40
CA ARG A 384 20.02 -45.69 -16.47
C ARG A 384 20.32 -46.34 -15.12
N GLN A 385 20.39 -45.55 -14.05
CA GLN A 385 20.67 -46.04 -12.70
C GLN A 385 19.47 -46.71 -12.04
N TYR A 386 18.25 -46.40 -12.48
CA TYR A 386 17.02 -46.98 -11.98
C TYR A 386 16.75 -48.38 -12.58
N LEU A 387 17.17 -48.60 -13.83
CA LEU A 387 17.00 -49.85 -14.57
C LEU A 387 17.83 -51.02 -14.00
N LEU A 388 17.28 -52.23 -14.08
CA LEU A 388 17.90 -53.48 -13.62
C LEU A 388 18.80 -54.11 -14.69
N GLN A 389 20.06 -54.36 -14.36
CA GLN A 389 21.04 -54.91 -15.31
C GLN A 389 20.78 -56.37 -15.68
N GLU A 390 20.04 -57.11 -14.86
CA GLU A 390 19.66 -58.50 -15.08
C GLU A 390 18.44 -58.68 -16.00
N ALA A 391 17.68 -57.60 -16.28
CA ALA A 391 16.49 -57.63 -17.12
C ALA A 391 16.86 -57.29 -18.58
N PRO A 392 16.78 -58.22 -19.55
CA PRO A 392 17.38 -58.03 -20.88
C PRO A 392 16.99 -56.74 -21.62
N LEU A 393 15.72 -56.34 -21.57
CA LEU A 393 15.24 -55.11 -22.22
C LEU A 393 15.79 -53.86 -21.53
N GLU A 394 15.88 -53.88 -20.21
CA GLU A 394 16.43 -52.77 -19.43
C GLU A 394 17.96 -52.67 -19.63
N THR A 395 18.66 -53.81 -19.72
CA THR A 395 20.08 -53.86 -20.05
C THR A 395 20.38 -53.25 -21.43
N GLU A 396 19.52 -53.50 -22.42
CA GLU A 396 19.64 -52.91 -23.75
C GLU A 396 19.51 -51.39 -23.71
N LEU A 397 18.49 -50.88 -23.03
CA LEU A 397 18.28 -49.45 -22.84
C LEU A 397 19.44 -48.78 -22.09
N ILE A 398 19.97 -49.43 -21.04
CA ILE A 398 21.18 -48.98 -20.33
C ILE A 398 22.35 -48.81 -21.29
N GLY A 399 22.57 -49.79 -22.19
CA GLY A 399 23.63 -49.74 -23.18
C GLY A 399 23.49 -48.57 -24.15
N ARG A 400 22.28 -48.31 -24.63
CA ARG A 400 21.99 -47.19 -25.54
C ARG A 400 22.15 -45.84 -24.86
N ILE A 401 21.72 -45.71 -23.61
CA ILE A 401 21.97 -44.52 -22.81
C ILE A 401 23.48 -44.31 -22.58
N ASN A 402 24.26 -45.37 -22.34
CA ASN A 402 25.72 -45.28 -22.22
C ASN A 402 26.34 -44.63 -23.47
N THR A 403 26.00 -45.15 -24.64
CA THR A 403 26.48 -44.60 -25.91
C THR A 403 26.13 -43.12 -26.05
N LEU A 404 24.87 -42.74 -25.81
CA LEU A 404 24.43 -41.36 -25.98
C LEU A 404 25.14 -40.37 -25.05
N TRP A 405 25.36 -40.71 -23.78
CA TRP A 405 26.04 -39.79 -22.85
C TRP A 405 27.55 -39.71 -23.12
N GLU A 406 28.20 -40.82 -23.50
CA GLU A 406 29.63 -40.87 -23.81
C GLU A 406 29.98 -40.13 -25.10
N GLU A 407 29.03 -40.05 -26.04
CA GLU A 407 29.20 -39.32 -27.30
C GLU A 407 29.08 -37.80 -27.15
N VAL A 408 28.67 -37.27 -25.99
CA VAL A 408 28.67 -35.81 -25.76
C VAL A 408 30.10 -35.31 -25.57
N GLU A 409 30.60 -34.53 -26.53
CA GLU A 409 31.96 -33.97 -26.51
C GLU A 409 32.01 -32.70 -25.63
N TRP A 410 31.88 -32.86 -24.31
CA TRP A 410 31.92 -31.74 -23.36
C TRP A 410 33.18 -30.87 -23.50
N ASP A 411 34.31 -31.48 -23.86
CA ASP A 411 35.59 -30.81 -24.06
C ASP A 411 35.62 -29.94 -25.34
N TRP A 412 34.83 -30.28 -26.36
CA TRP A 412 34.65 -29.43 -27.55
C TRP A 412 34.16 -28.02 -27.15
N TYR A 413 33.21 -27.98 -26.23
CA TYR A 413 32.60 -26.75 -25.74
C TYR A 413 33.54 -25.94 -24.83
N THR A 414 34.81 -26.33 -24.67
CA THR A 414 35.83 -25.47 -24.04
C THR A 414 36.50 -24.50 -25.01
N LYS A 415 36.16 -24.60 -26.32
CA LYS A 415 36.85 -23.87 -27.40
C LYS A 415 38.35 -24.17 -27.44
N GLY A 416 38.75 -25.37 -26.97
CA GLY A 416 40.15 -25.80 -26.85
C GLY A 416 40.98 -25.03 -25.81
N GLN A 417 40.34 -24.19 -24.99
CA GLN A 417 41.03 -23.34 -24.00
C GLN A 417 41.07 -23.98 -22.61
N ASN A 418 40.18 -24.94 -22.31
CA ASN A 418 40.07 -25.62 -21.01
C ASN A 418 39.91 -24.68 -19.78
N GLU A 419 39.41 -23.46 -19.98
CA GLU A 419 39.19 -22.47 -18.91
C GLU A 419 37.72 -22.38 -18.45
N ALA A 420 36.79 -22.63 -19.37
CA ALA A 420 35.34 -22.59 -19.14
C ALA A 420 34.65 -23.48 -20.17
N LEU A 421 33.40 -23.86 -19.89
CA LEU A 421 32.50 -24.40 -20.89
C LEU A 421 31.71 -23.25 -21.50
N TYR A 422 31.49 -23.28 -22.80
CA TYR A 422 30.61 -22.34 -23.48
C TYR A 422 29.25 -22.98 -23.61
N TRP A 423 28.21 -22.17 -23.44
CA TRP A 423 26.83 -22.65 -23.45
C TRP A 423 26.44 -23.17 -24.83
N HIS A 424 26.82 -22.48 -25.90
CA HIS A 424 26.34 -22.78 -27.26
C HIS A 424 27.47 -22.97 -28.27
N TRP A 425 27.24 -23.85 -29.24
CA TRP A 425 28.04 -23.97 -30.45
C TRP A 425 27.15 -24.25 -31.66
N SER A 426 27.42 -23.60 -32.79
CA SER A 426 26.66 -23.75 -34.03
C SER A 426 27.56 -24.17 -35.20
N PRO A 427 27.09 -25.03 -36.13
CA PRO A 427 27.84 -25.33 -37.35
C PRO A 427 27.98 -24.10 -38.27
N ASP A 428 27.02 -23.17 -38.24
CA ASP A 428 27.01 -21.99 -39.10
C ASP A 428 27.66 -20.76 -38.44
N ASN A 429 27.62 -20.68 -37.11
CA ASN A 429 28.02 -19.51 -36.33
C ASN A 429 29.16 -19.79 -35.34
N GLU A 430 29.67 -21.02 -35.28
CA GLU A 430 30.66 -21.48 -34.31
C GLU A 430 30.29 -21.05 -32.87
N PHE A 431 31.20 -20.34 -32.18
CA PHE A 431 31.00 -19.82 -30.82
C PHE A 431 30.53 -18.34 -30.81
N GLN A 432 29.84 -17.86 -31.84
CA GLN A 432 29.47 -16.44 -31.97
C GLN A 432 28.65 -15.90 -30.79
N ILE A 433 27.77 -16.72 -30.19
CA ILE A 433 26.97 -16.31 -29.02
C ILE A 433 27.88 -15.96 -27.83
N ASN A 434 29.02 -16.66 -27.70
CA ASN A 434 30.10 -16.35 -26.78
C ASN A 434 29.65 -16.17 -25.31
N LEU A 435 28.72 -17.02 -24.87
CA LEU A 435 28.27 -17.10 -23.49
C LEU A 435 29.03 -18.24 -22.78
N LYS A 436 29.72 -17.87 -21.70
CA LYS A 436 30.51 -18.77 -20.84
C LYS A 436 29.73 -19.19 -19.61
#